data_AF-A0A2M8P873-F1
#
_entry.id   AF-A0A2M8P873-F1
#
_cell.length_a   1.000
_cell.length_b   1.000
_cell.length_c   1.000
_cell.angle_alpha   90.00
_cell.angle_beta   90.00
_cell.angle_gamma   90.00
#
_symmetry.space_group_name_H-M   'P 1'
#
loop_
_entity.id
_entity.type
_entity.pdbx_description
1 polymer ?
#
loop_
_entity_poly.entity_id
_entity_poly.type
_entity_poly.pdbx_seq_one_letter_code
_entity_poly.pdbx_strand_id
1 'polypeptide(L)'
;FRGETVAVIGESGCGKTTLALALVRLLPRSAKITGGKVLFQGGNYSTPIDVLRLNQRQLRAFRWRNCAMVFQSALNALNPVLRISAQVQDTARAHGEYDAKQVEERALWLFRQVRLDP
;
A
#
# COMPACT_ATOMS: atom_id res chain seq x y z
N PHE A 1 9.81 12.91 -11.26
CA PHE A 1 9.15 12.61 -12.55
C PHE A 1 8.36 11.30 -12.43
N ARG A 2 7.48 10.97 -13.40
CA ARG A 2 6.69 9.73 -13.37
C ARG A 2 7.54 8.55 -13.86
N GLY A 3 7.52 7.44 -13.13
CA GLY A 3 8.30 6.24 -13.47
C GLY A 3 9.72 6.23 -12.90
N GLU A 4 10.08 7.18 -12.06
CA GLU A 4 11.37 7.21 -11.38
C GLU A 4 11.36 6.45 -10.06
N THR A 5 12.55 5.97 -9.68
CA THR A 5 12.83 5.46 -8.34
C THR A 5 13.46 6.58 -7.52
N VAL A 6 12.87 6.91 -6.38
CA VAL A 6 13.39 7.92 -5.45
C VAL A 6 13.77 7.25 -4.13
N ALA A 7 14.97 7.55 -3.64
CA ALA A 7 15.45 7.08 -2.35
C ALA A 7 15.52 8.24 -1.34
N VAL A 8 15.12 7.99 -0.10
CA VAL A 8 15.25 8.94 1.01
C VAL A 8 16.28 8.40 1.99
N ILE A 9 17.39 9.13 2.18
CA ILE A 9 18.55 8.70 2.95
C ILE A 9 18.75 9.64 4.14
N GLY A 10 19.25 9.09 5.26
CA GLY A 10 19.56 9.83 6.47
C GLY A 10 19.81 8.86 7.63
N GLU A 11 20.30 9.37 8.76
CA GLU A 11 20.63 8.58 9.95
C GLU A 11 19.42 7.90 10.60
N SER A 12 19.66 6.88 11.43
CA SER A 12 18.59 6.25 12.21
C SER A 12 17.86 7.31 13.05
N GLY A 13 16.53 7.26 13.10
CA GLY A 13 15.74 8.23 13.86
C GLY A 13 15.49 9.59 13.19
N CYS A 14 16.08 9.89 12.03
CA CYS A 14 15.90 11.19 11.35
C CYS A 14 14.51 11.42 10.71
N GLY A 15 13.53 10.52 10.95
CA GLY A 15 12.15 10.68 10.50
C GLY A 15 11.79 10.08 9.14
N LYS A 16 12.66 9.31 8.47
CA LYS A 16 12.37 8.67 7.17
C LYS A 16 11.09 7.81 7.21
N THR A 17 10.98 6.92 8.19
CA THR A 17 9.80 6.06 8.36
C THR A 17 8.56 6.88 8.67
N THR A 18 8.69 7.91 9.50
CA THR A 18 7.61 8.86 9.81
C THR A 18 7.11 9.56 8.55
N LEU A 19 8.02 10.03 7.69
CA LEU A 19 7.67 10.63 6.40
C LEU A 19 6.92 9.65 5.49
N ALA A 20 7.47 8.44 5.30
CA ALA A 20 6.85 7.42 4.46
C ALA A 20 5.43 7.07 4.94
N LEU A 21 5.25 6.86 6.25
CA LEU A 21 3.93 6.58 6.86
C LEU A 21 2.98 7.79 6.76
N ALA A 22 3.48 9.01 6.87
CA ALA A 22 2.68 10.23 6.72
C ALA A 22 2.09 10.35 5.31
N LEU A 23 2.89 10.06 4.27
CA LEU A 23 2.46 10.11 2.86
C LEU A 23 1.27 9.18 2.58
N VAL A 24 1.22 8.01 3.23
CA VAL A 24 0.12 7.03 3.08
C VAL A 24 -0.92 7.10 4.20
N ARG A 25 -0.81 8.08 5.12
CA ARG A 25 -1.68 8.28 6.29
C ARG A 25 -1.76 7.07 7.25
N LEU A 26 -0.64 6.40 7.47
CA LEU A 26 -0.48 5.26 8.38
C LEU A 26 0.35 5.61 9.63
N LEU A 27 0.43 6.89 10.00
CA LEU A 27 1.10 7.30 11.23
C LEU A 27 0.47 6.64 12.45
N PRO A 28 1.28 6.28 13.47
CA PRO A 28 0.75 5.82 14.75
C PRO A 28 -0.02 6.94 15.45
N ARG A 29 -0.88 6.58 16.40
CA ARG A 29 -1.70 7.55 17.15
C ARG A 29 -0.89 8.59 17.91
N SER A 30 0.37 8.30 18.24
CA SER A 30 1.31 9.22 18.89
C SER A 30 1.85 10.32 17.96
N ALA A 31 1.62 10.21 16.65
CA ALA A 31 2.09 11.17 15.65
C ALA A 31 0.92 11.82 14.90
N LYS A 32 1.06 13.10 14.56
CA LYS A 32 0.04 13.88 13.84
C LYS A 32 0.68 14.69 12.71
N ILE A 33 -0.03 14.77 11.59
CA ILE A 33 0.30 15.70 10.50
C ILE A 33 -0.21 17.09 10.91
N THR A 34 0.70 18.03 11.11
CA THR A 34 0.39 19.39 11.61
C THR A 34 -0.07 20.34 10.50
N GLY A 35 0.31 20.09 9.25
CA GLY A 35 -0.08 20.90 8.10
C GLY A 35 0.52 20.38 6.80
N GLY A 36 0.29 21.13 5.71
CA GLY A 36 0.76 20.79 4.37
C GLY A 36 -0.27 20.03 3.53
N LYS A 37 0.19 19.48 2.40
CA LYS A 37 -0.62 18.72 1.44
C LYS A 37 0.19 17.54 0.93
N VAL A 38 -0.48 16.44 0.60
CA VAL A 38 0.13 15.29 -0.10
C VAL A 38 -0.61 15.13 -1.41
N LEU A 39 -0.03 15.68 -2.49
CA LEU A 39 -0.66 15.70 -3.80
C LEU A 39 -0.30 14.43 -4.58
N PHE A 40 -1.31 13.69 -4.99
CA PHE A 40 -1.17 12.52 -5.86
C PHE A 40 -1.78 12.81 -7.23
N GLN A 41 -1.03 12.52 -8.29
CA GLN A 41 -1.46 12.63 -9.68
C GLN A 41 -1.24 11.31 -10.40
N GLY A 42 -2.30 10.78 -11.02
CA GLY A 42 -2.28 9.52 -11.76
C GLY A 42 -3.31 8.51 -11.28
N GLY A 43 -3.18 7.27 -11.75
CA GLY A 43 -4.16 6.22 -11.51
C GLY A 43 -5.53 6.59 -12.07
N ASN A 44 -6.57 6.47 -11.25
CA ASN A 44 -7.96 6.72 -11.67
C ASN A 44 -8.39 8.20 -11.51
N TYR A 45 -7.46 9.11 -11.19
CA TYR A 45 -7.78 10.51 -10.93
C TYR A 45 -7.40 11.39 -12.13
N SER A 46 -8.39 12.08 -12.70
CA SER A 46 -8.19 13.03 -13.80
C SER A 46 -7.53 14.34 -13.35
N THR A 47 -7.65 14.67 -12.07
CA THR A 47 -7.03 15.86 -11.44
C THR A 47 -6.23 15.43 -10.21
N PRO A 48 -5.18 16.20 -9.83
CA PRO A 48 -4.44 15.92 -8.60
C PRO A 48 -5.36 15.94 -7.38
N ILE A 49 -5.20 14.94 -6.50
CA ILE A 49 -5.94 14.85 -5.24
C ILE A 49 -5.01 15.11 -4.05
N ASP A 50 -5.56 15.70 -2.99
CA ASP A 50 -4.87 15.80 -1.71
C ASP A 50 -5.23 14.60 -0.82
N VAL A 51 -4.26 13.69 -0.62
CA VAL A 51 -4.42 12.46 0.16
C VAL A 51 -4.84 12.77 1.61
N LEU A 52 -4.44 13.92 2.15
CA LEU A 52 -4.79 14.36 3.50
C LEU A 52 -6.28 14.68 3.66
N ARG A 53 -6.99 14.95 2.56
CA ARG A 53 -8.43 15.26 2.55
C ARG A 53 -9.32 14.04 2.28
N LEU A 54 -8.74 12.90 1.93
CA LEU A 54 -9.52 11.68 1.70
C LEU A 54 -10.18 11.19 2.99
N ASN A 55 -11.45 10.77 2.89
CA ASN A 55 -12.12 10.06 3.97
C ASN A 55 -11.64 8.59 4.06
N GLN A 56 -12.09 7.84 5.07
CA GLN A 56 -11.61 6.47 5.32
C GLN A 56 -11.88 5.51 4.15
N ARG A 57 -13.07 5.59 3.53
CA ARG A 57 -13.41 4.77 2.36
C ARG A 57 -12.52 5.09 1.17
N GLN A 58 -12.30 6.38 0.91
CA GLN A 58 -11.41 6.83 -0.17
C GLN A 58 -9.96 6.43 0.09
N LEU A 59 -9.48 6.54 1.35
CA LEU A 59 -8.14 6.09 1.71
C LEU A 59 -7.95 4.59 1.49
N ARG A 60 -8.94 3.78 1.88
CA ARG A 60 -8.91 2.34 1.65
C ARG A 60 -8.78 1.99 0.18
N ALA A 61 -9.53 2.68 -0.69
CA ALA A 61 -9.43 2.50 -2.14
C ALA A 61 -8.10 3.02 -2.72
N PHE A 62 -7.62 4.16 -2.21
CA PHE A 62 -6.34 4.75 -2.61
C PHE A 62 -5.16 3.81 -2.32
N ARG A 63 -5.11 3.26 -1.09
CA ARG A 63 -4.05 2.33 -0.67
C ARG A 63 -4.07 0.98 -1.39
N TRP A 64 -5.23 0.58 -1.91
CA TRP A 64 -5.34 -0.65 -2.70
C TRP A 64 -4.89 -0.45 -4.15
N ARG A 65 -5.40 0.60 -4.81
CA ARG A 65 -5.28 0.75 -6.27
C ARG A 65 -4.14 1.64 -6.73
N ASN A 66 -3.69 2.58 -5.89
CA ASN A 66 -2.82 3.67 -6.34
C ASN A 66 -1.50 3.75 -5.56
N CYS A 67 -1.48 3.32 -4.29
CA CYS A 67 -0.29 3.44 -3.45
C CYS A 67 -0.19 2.27 -2.46
N ALA A 68 0.64 1.28 -2.78
CA ALA A 68 0.94 0.16 -1.91
C ALA A 68 2.23 0.42 -1.10
N MET A 69 2.28 -0.12 0.12
CA MET A 69 3.44 -0.03 0.99
C MET A 69 3.88 -1.43 1.45
N VAL A 70 5.18 -1.72 1.33
CA VAL A 70 5.82 -2.88 1.94
C VAL A 70 6.55 -2.41 3.19
N PHE A 71 6.16 -2.91 4.36
CA PHE A 71 6.72 -2.48 5.65
C PHE A 71 8.06 -3.15 5.95
N GLN A 72 8.89 -2.53 6.78
CA GLN A 72 10.17 -3.11 7.22
C GLN A 72 10.01 -4.48 7.90
N SER A 73 8.90 -4.69 8.62
CA SER A 73 8.54 -5.97 9.23
C SER A 73 7.33 -6.60 8.51
N ALA A 74 7.34 -6.64 7.18
CA ALA A 74 6.22 -7.14 6.37
C ALA A 74 5.78 -8.56 6.75
N LEU A 75 6.70 -9.42 7.22
CA LEU A 75 6.39 -10.78 7.65
C LEU A 75 5.38 -10.81 8.82
N ASN A 76 5.37 -9.80 9.69
CA ASN A 76 4.43 -9.71 10.81
C ASN A 76 2.99 -9.46 10.35
N ALA A 77 2.78 -9.05 9.09
CA ALA A 77 1.45 -8.89 8.52
C ALA A 77 0.85 -10.21 8.02
N LEU A 78 1.65 -11.28 7.91
CA LEU A 78 1.19 -12.59 7.47
C LEU A 78 0.80 -13.46 8.66
N ASN A 79 -0.33 -14.15 8.55
CA ASN A 79 -0.74 -15.17 9.49
C ASN A 79 -0.09 -16.52 9.11
N PRO A 80 0.82 -17.08 9.93
CA PRO A 80 1.54 -18.31 9.59
C PRO A 80 0.66 -19.57 9.58
N VAL A 81 -0.53 -19.51 10.17
CA VAL A 81 -1.49 -20.63 10.19
C VAL A 81 -2.28 -20.72 8.88
N LEU A 82 -2.34 -19.63 8.11
CA LEU A 82 -3.09 -19.56 6.87
C LEU A 82 -2.19 -19.76 5.66
N ARG A 83 -2.69 -20.48 4.66
CA ARG A 83 -2.04 -20.55 3.34
C ARG A 83 -1.92 -19.15 2.74
N ILE A 84 -0.83 -18.90 2.02
CA ILE A 84 -0.62 -17.64 1.30
C ILE A 84 -1.79 -17.33 0.35
N SER A 85 -2.27 -18.33 -0.39
CA SER A 85 -3.42 -18.15 -1.30
C SER A 85 -4.69 -17.67 -0.59
N ALA A 86 -4.98 -18.20 0.61
CA ALA A 86 -6.12 -17.78 1.41
C ALA A 86 -6.00 -16.31 1.85
N GLN A 87 -4.80 -15.88 2.26
CA GLN A 87 -4.56 -14.49 2.67
C GLN A 87 -4.63 -13.51 1.50
N VAL A 88 -4.18 -13.92 0.31
CA VAL A 88 -4.33 -13.12 -0.92
C VAL A 88 -5.80 -12.97 -1.29
N GLN A 89 -6.58 -14.07 -1.27
CA GLN A 89 -8.01 -14.02 -1.53
C GLN A 89 -8.76 -13.15 -0.52
N ASP A 90 -8.44 -13.25 0.77
CA ASP A 90 -9.08 -12.45 1.82
C ASP A 90 -8.80 -10.95 1.63
N THR A 91 -7.55 -10.60 1.31
CA THR A 91 -7.18 -9.22 0.98
C THR A 91 -7.93 -8.71 -0.25
N ALA A 92 -8.00 -9.51 -1.32
CA ALA A 92 -8.71 -9.14 -2.54
C ALA A 92 -10.22 -8.93 -2.29
N ARG A 93 -10.86 -9.84 -1.55
CA ARG A 93 -12.27 -9.73 -1.14
C ARG A 93 -12.53 -8.51 -0.27
N ALA A 94 -11.63 -8.23 0.67
CA ALA A 94 -11.72 -7.02 1.48
C ALA A 94 -11.81 -5.76 0.57
N HIS A 95 -11.14 -5.78 -0.59
CA HIS A 95 -11.14 -4.70 -1.55
C HIS A 95 -12.16 -4.82 -2.71
N GLY A 96 -13.12 -5.74 -2.60
CA GLY A 96 -14.25 -5.86 -3.53
C GLY A 96 -13.99 -6.77 -4.74
N GLU A 97 -12.89 -7.52 -4.75
CA GLU A 97 -12.59 -8.50 -5.79
C GLU A 97 -13.10 -9.87 -5.33
N TYR A 98 -14.23 -10.33 -5.90
CA TYR A 98 -14.92 -11.54 -5.45
C TYR A 98 -14.74 -12.76 -6.35
N ASP A 99 -14.23 -12.58 -7.57
CA ASP A 99 -13.92 -13.68 -8.48
C ASP A 99 -12.63 -14.38 -8.01
N ALA A 100 -12.80 -15.50 -7.29
CA ALA A 100 -11.69 -16.25 -6.72
C ALA A 100 -10.71 -16.76 -7.79
N LYS A 101 -11.22 -17.16 -8.96
CA LYS A 101 -10.39 -17.69 -10.04
C LYS A 101 -9.54 -16.58 -10.65
N GLN A 102 -10.14 -15.42 -10.92
CA GLN A 102 -9.41 -14.25 -11.42
C GLN A 102 -8.34 -13.78 -10.44
N VAL A 103 -8.66 -13.76 -9.13
CA VAL A 103 -7.70 -13.38 -8.08
C VAL A 103 -6.55 -14.38 -8.01
N GLU A 104 -6.83 -15.68 -8.10
CA GLU A 104 -5.81 -16.73 -8.08
C GLU A 104 -4.88 -16.65 -9.29
N GLU A 105 -5.42 -16.51 -10.50
CA GLU A 105 -4.64 -16.33 -11.73
C GLU A 105 -3.72 -15.10 -11.63
N ARG A 106 -4.26 -13.98 -11.11
CA ARG A 106 -3.48 -12.75 -10.89
C ARG A 106 -2.38 -12.95 -9.85
N ALA A 107 -2.67 -13.65 -8.76
CA ALA A 107 -1.71 -13.95 -7.71
C ALA A 107 -0.55 -14.82 -8.21
N LEU A 108 -0.85 -15.91 -8.94
CA LEU A 108 0.15 -16.79 -9.53
C LEU A 108 1.02 -16.07 -10.56
N TRP A 109 0.45 -15.12 -11.32
CA TRP A 109 1.23 -14.27 -12.20
C TRP A 109 2.19 -13.37 -11.40
N LEU A 110 1.74 -12.74 -10.33
CA LEU A 110 2.56 -11.87 -9.47
C LEU A 110 3.68 -12.65 -8.76
N PHE A 111 3.41 -13.85 -8.26
CA PHE A 111 4.42 -14.69 -7.60
C PHE A 111 5.56 -15.07 -8.55
N ARG A 112 5.24 -15.40 -9.80
CA ARG A 112 6.27 -15.62 -10.83
C ARG A 112 7.13 -14.38 -11.08
N GLN A 113 6.58 -13.16 -11.01
CA GLN A 113 7.38 -11.93 -11.17
C GLN A 113 8.43 -11.76 -10.06
N VAL A 114 8.18 -12.31 -8.88
CA VAL A 114 9.10 -12.27 -7.73
C VAL A 114 9.83 -13.60 -7.50
N ARG A 115 9.81 -14.50 -8.49
CA ARG A 115 10.47 -15.82 -8.44
C ARG A 115 10.03 -16.71 -7.28
N LEU A 116 8.76 -16.59 -6.91
CA LEU A 116 8.09 -17.53 -6.04
C LEU A 116 7.30 -18.48 -6.95
N ASP A 117 7.95 -19.57 -7.36
CA ASP A 117 7.28 -20.62 -8.13
C ASP A 117 6.34 -21.41 -7.20
N PRO A 118 5.12 -21.75 -7.65
CA PRO A 118 4.11 -22.44 -6.84
C PRO A 118 4.48 -23.89 -6.51
#